data_AF-A0A2N5DTL3-F1
#
_entry.id   AF-A0A2N5DTL3-F1
#
_cell.length_a   1.000
_cell.length_b   1.000
_cell.length_c   1.000
_cell.angle_alpha   90.00
_cell.angle_beta   90.00
_cell.angle_gamma   90.00
#
_symmetry.space_group_name_H-M   'P 1'
#
loop_
_entity.id
_entity.type
_entity.pdbx_description
1 polymer ?
#
loop_
_entity_poly.entity_id
_entity_poly.type
_entity_poly.pdbx_seq_one_letter_code
_entity_poly.pdbx_strand_id
1 'polypeptide(L)'
;MALSISLAAFKVNAGGESITSFETLNPPGMAESFWSLPEANLYLVCMAKKKGELRDVKAGIAVLTSHTHHDKEFQDAVMGLIRTSPVLKPISEKSNMSLLPARLSVQGEIPTEDELKGVFFQQYLKHSSAGSA
;
A
#
# COMPACT_ATOMS: atom_id res chain seq x y z
N MET A 1 -10.54 -7.99 18.18
CA MET A 1 -10.05 -6.63 17.89
C MET A 1 -9.59 -6.63 16.46
N ALA A 2 -10.03 -5.68 15.64
CA ALA A 2 -9.50 -5.55 14.29
C ALA A 2 -8.15 -4.83 14.35
N LEU A 3 -7.14 -5.36 13.65
CA LEU A 3 -5.79 -4.83 13.64
C LEU A 3 -5.41 -4.48 12.20
N SER A 4 -4.78 -3.32 12.01
CA SER A 4 -4.20 -2.91 10.73
C SER A 4 -2.90 -2.16 11.02
N ILE A 5 -1.82 -2.60 10.40
CA ILE A 5 -0.50 -1.99 10.50
C ILE A 5 0.07 -1.81 9.10
N SER A 6 0.91 -0.79 8.90
CA SER A 6 1.64 -0.63 7.66
C SER A 6 3.03 -1.23 7.78
N LEU A 7 3.47 -1.97 6.78
CA LEU A 7 4.80 -2.54 6.71
C LEU A 7 5.77 -1.56 6.03
N ALA A 8 5.34 -1.00 4.90
CA ALA A 8 6.11 -0.04 4.14
C ALA A 8 5.20 0.96 3.42
N ALA A 9 5.70 2.17 3.21
CA ALA A 9 5.10 3.17 2.35
C ALA A 9 5.99 3.39 1.12
N PHE A 10 5.38 3.69 -0.02
CA PHE A 10 6.06 3.90 -1.28
C PHE A 10 5.65 5.22 -1.90
N LYS A 11 6.63 5.95 -2.45
CA LYS A 11 6.40 7.17 -3.21
C LYS A 11 7.00 7.04 -4.60
N VAL A 12 6.21 7.38 -5.61
CA VAL A 12 6.68 7.50 -6.98
C VAL A 12 7.28 8.89 -7.18
N ASN A 13 8.54 8.94 -7.63
CA ASN A 13 9.24 10.19 -7.94
C ASN A 13 9.29 10.41 -9.45
N ALA A 14 9.37 11.69 -9.85
CA ALA A 14 9.53 12.12 -11.24
C ALA A 14 8.60 11.41 -12.25
N GLY A 15 7.35 11.13 -11.85
CA GLY A 15 6.37 10.51 -12.73
C GLY A 15 6.58 9.02 -13.04
N GLY A 16 7.53 8.34 -12.39
CA GLY A 16 7.78 6.91 -12.59
C GLY A 16 9.25 6.51 -12.66
N GLU A 17 10.17 7.47 -12.76
CA GLU A 17 11.61 7.20 -12.95
C GLU A 17 12.26 6.51 -11.75
N SER A 18 11.71 6.72 -10.55
CA SER A 18 12.16 6.00 -9.36
C SER A 18 11.04 5.84 -8.34
N ILE A 19 11.18 4.81 -7.51
CA ILE A 19 10.32 4.54 -6.36
C ILE A 19 11.19 4.58 -5.10
N THR A 20 10.80 5.44 -4.16
CA THR A 20 11.36 5.45 -2.81
C THR A 20 10.45 4.66 -1.89
N SER A 21 11.04 3.73 -1.14
CA SER A 21 10.40 3.01 -0.06
C SER A 21 10.72 3.70 1.27
N PHE A 22 9.77 3.63 2.20
CA PHE A 22 9.86 4.19 3.53
C PHE A 22 9.39 3.13 4.50
N GLU A 23 10.30 2.71 5.37
CA GLU A 23 9.99 1.78 6.45
C GLU A 23 8.94 2.40 7.39
N THR A 24 8.02 1.56 7.87
CA THR A 24 7.10 1.99 8.91
C THR A 24 7.60 1.51 10.26
N LEU A 25 7.67 2.41 11.24
CA LEU A 25 8.03 2.07 12.61
C LEU A 25 6.85 1.34 13.29
N ASN A 26 6.94 0.01 13.35
CA ASN A 26 6.11 -0.81 14.21
C ASN A 26 6.92 -1.25 15.44
N PRO A 27 6.28 -1.52 16.59
CA PRO A 27 6.95 -2.18 17.70
C PRO A 27 7.65 -3.49 17.24
N PRO A 28 8.86 -3.77 17.74
CA PRO A 28 9.60 -4.98 17.37
C PRO A 28 8.74 -6.25 17.56
N GLY A 29 8.73 -7.13 16.56
CA GLY A 29 7.98 -8.40 16.61
C GLY A 29 6.48 -8.28 16.35
N MET A 30 5.92 -7.06 16.24
CA MET A 30 4.48 -6.88 16.03
C MET A 30 4.02 -7.40 14.66
N ALA A 31 4.79 -7.12 13.62
CA ALA A 31 4.44 -7.51 12.26
C ALA A 31 4.50 -9.03 12.08
N GLU A 32 5.53 -9.68 12.63
CA GLU A 32 5.74 -11.11 12.63
C GLU A 32 4.66 -11.84 13.45
N SER A 33 4.35 -11.29 14.63
CA SER A 33 3.28 -11.83 15.49
C SER A 33 1.93 -11.76 14.77
N PHE A 34 1.64 -10.64 14.10
CA PHE A 34 0.40 -10.52 13.35
C PHE A 34 0.40 -11.43 12.11
N TRP A 35 1.50 -11.52 11.38
CA TRP A 35 1.62 -12.37 10.19
C TRP A 35 1.33 -13.85 10.49
N SER A 36 1.66 -14.31 11.70
CA SER A 36 1.39 -15.68 12.15
C SER A 36 -0.09 -16.01 12.38
N LEU A 37 -0.97 -15.00 12.43
CA LEU A 37 -2.39 -15.19 12.68
C LEU A 37 -3.14 -15.64 11.41
N PRO A 38 -4.08 -16.60 11.49
CA PRO A 38 -4.84 -17.09 10.34
C PRO A 38 -5.66 -16.01 9.60
N GLU A 39 -6.09 -14.97 10.32
CA GLU A 39 -6.85 -13.84 9.80
C GLU A 39 -5.98 -12.76 9.12
N ALA A 40 -4.66 -12.92 9.11
CA ALA A 40 -3.76 -11.93 8.57
C ALA A 40 -3.87 -11.84 7.05
N ASN A 41 -4.13 -10.63 6.55
CA ASN A 41 -4.18 -10.33 5.13
C ASN A 41 -3.18 -9.23 4.78
N LEU A 42 -2.32 -9.53 3.81
CA LEU A 42 -1.42 -8.54 3.24
C LEU A 42 -2.07 -7.90 2.01
N TYR A 43 -2.15 -6.58 2.02
CA TYR A 43 -2.58 -5.77 0.89
C TYR A 43 -1.48 -4.79 0.50
N LEU A 44 -1.34 -4.58 -0.79
CA LEU A 44 -0.70 -3.39 -1.31
C LEU A 44 -1.80 -2.45 -1.81
N VAL A 45 -1.89 -1.27 -1.22
CA VAL A 45 -2.89 -0.27 -1.60
C VAL A 45 -2.21 0.87 -2.34
N CYS A 46 -2.48 0.99 -3.63
CA CYS A 46 -1.96 2.09 -4.44
C CYS A 46 -2.88 3.32 -4.33
N MET A 47 -2.26 4.49 -4.28
CA MET A 47 -2.94 5.78 -4.36
C MET A 47 -2.76 6.34 -5.77
N ALA A 48 -3.84 6.41 -6.52
CA ALA A 48 -3.80 6.85 -7.91
C ALA A 48 -4.66 8.09 -8.14
N LYS A 49 -4.17 9.01 -8.97
CA LYS A 49 -4.95 10.14 -9.45
C LYS A 49 -5.65 9.75 -10.76
N LYS A 50 -6.94 10.06 -10.90
CA LYS A 50 -7.62 9.92 -12.18
C LYS A 50 -7.10 10.95 -13.19
N LYS A 51 -6.69 10.50 -14.37
CA LYS A 51 -6.21 11.34 -15.49
C LYS A 51 -6.93 10.89 -16.77
N GLY A 52 -8.16 11.37 -16.96
CA GLY A 52 -9.04 10.91 -18.04
C GLY A 52 -9.49 9.47 -17.80
N GLU A 53 -9.32 8.61 -18.81
CA GLU A 53 -9.54 7.15 -18.75
C GLU A 53 -8.42 6.41 -17.99
N LEU A 54 -7.27 7.05 -17.83
CA LEU A 54 -6.09 6.44 -17.21
C LEU A 54 -5.96 6.81 -15.73
N ARG A 55 -5.22 5.99 -15.00
CA ARG A 55 -4.83 6.26 -13.61
C ARG A 55 -3.34 6.51 -13.56
N ASP A 56 -2.92 7.36 -12.64
CA ASP A 56 -1.53 7.72 -12.45
C ASP A 56 -1.19 7.46 -10.98
N VAL A 57 -0.52 6.34 -10.72
CA VAL A 57 -0.16 5.90 -9.36
C VAL A 57 0.92 6.82 -8.82
N LYS A 58 0.65 7.47 -7.69
CA LYS A 58 1.57 8.43 -7.05
C LYS A 58 2.28 7.86 -5.83
N ALA A 59 1.64 6.92 -5.15
CA ALA A 59 2.15 6.32 -3.93
C ALA A 59 1.49 4.96 -3.68
N GLY A 60 1.98 4.25 -2.68
CA GLY A 60 1.33 3.05 -2.17
C GLY A 60 1.71 2.76 -0.73
N ILE A 61 0.99 1.83 -0.13
CA ILE A 61 1.23 1.36 1.23
C ILE A 61 1.01 -0.15 1.28
N ALA A 62 1.98 -0.88 1.84
CA ALA A 62 1.81 -2.27 2.21
C ALA A 62 1.18 -2.34 3.59
N VAL A 63 0.02 -2.97 3.70
CA VAL A 63 -0.81 -3.04 4.89
C VAL A 63 -1.03 -4.48 5.26
N LEU A 64 -0.67 -4.83 6.50
CA LEU A 64 -1.08 -6.08 7.13
C LEU A 64 -2.33 -5.81 7.96
N THR A 65 -3.42 -6.51 7.68
CA THR A 65 -4.73 -6.23 8.28
C THR A 65 -5.54 -7.51 8.50
N SER A 66 -6.40 -7.50 9.52
CA SER A 66 -7.37 -8.57 9.76
C SER A 66 -8.62 -8.40 8.88
N HIS A 67 -8.71 -7.28 8.15
CA HIS A 67 -9.82 -6.97 7.28
C HIS A 67 -9.64 -7.55 5.88
N THR A 68 -10.77 -7.79 5.23
CA THR A 68 -10.82 -7.98 3.78
C THR A 68 -11.19 -6.67 3.09
N HIS A 69 -10.78 -6.49 1.84
CA HIS A 69 -11.17 -5.30 1.05
C HIS A 69 -12.68 -5.21 0.75
N HIS A 70 -13.48 -6.20 1.17
CA HIS A 70 -14.94 -6.15 1.15
C HIS A 70 -15.55 -5.61 2.44
N ASP A 71 -14.76 -5.52 3.52
CA ASP A 71 -15.21 -4.99 4.80
C ASP A 71 -15.40 -3.47 4.69
N LYS A 72 -16.46 -2.93 5.30
CA LYS A 72 -16.74 -1.49 5.25
C LYS A 72 -15.64 -0.68 5.91
N GLU A 73 -15.04 -1.26 6.95
CA GLU A 73 -14.02 -0.65 7.79
C GLU A 73 -12.63 -0.69 7.15
N PHE A 74 -12.41 -1.50 6.10
CA PHE A 74 -11.09 -1.65 5.46
C PHE A 74 -10.56 -0.32 4.94
N GLN A 75 -11.41 0.45 4.25
CA GLN A 75 -11.00 1.73 3.68
C GLN A 75 -10.62 2.73 4.76
N ASP A 76 -11.38 2.78 5.85
CA ASP A 76 -11.11 3.66 6.98
C ASP A 76 -9.83 3.27 7.71
N ALA A 77 -9.57 1.97 7.88
CA ALA A 77 -8.34 1.47 8.48
C ALA A 77 -7.11 1.85 7.64
N VAL A 78 -7.17 1.65 6.32
CA VAL A 78 -6.10 2.05 5.39
C VAL A 78 -5.91 3.56 5.39
N MET A 79 -6.99 4.36 5.37
CA MET A 79 -6.89 5.82 5.44
C MET A 79 -6.33 6.30 6.78
N GLY A 80 -6.61 5.60 7.88
CA GLY A 80 -5.99 5.83 9.18
C GLY A 80 -4.46 5.71 9.10
N LEU A 81 -3.96 4.62 8.53
CA LEU A 81 -2.51 4.39 8.32
C LEU A 81 -1.88 5.42 7.35
N ILE A 82 -2.59 5.80 6.29
CA ILE A 82 -2.10 6.82 5.36
C ILE A 82 -1.93 8.17 6.06
N ARG A 83 -2.83 8.53 6.97
CA ARG A 83 -2.81 9.80 7.71
C ARG A 83 -1.71 9.87 8.76
N THR A 84 -1.23 8.73 9.28
CA THR A 84 -0.09 8.69 10.21
C THR A 84 1.25 8.79 9.48
N SER A 85 1.31 8.42 8.20
CA SER A 85 2.52 8.54 7.39
C SER A 85 2.76 9.99 6.94
N PRO A 86 3.87 10.64 7.33
CA PRO A 86 4.20 12.00 6.87
C PRO A 86 4.45 12.08 5.36
N VAL A 87 4.76 10.95 4.73
CA VAL A 87 5.00 10.84 3.28
C VAL A 87 3.68 10.71 2.51
N LEU A 88 2.77 9.86 2.99
CA LEU A 88 1.54 9.54 2.27
C LEU A 88 0.41 10.55 2.54
N LYS A 89 0.33 11.09 3.76
CA LYS A 89 -0.66 12.10 4.15
C LYS A 89 -0.79 13.25 3.13
N PRO A 90 0.29 13.99 2.77
CA PRO A 90 0.16 15.10 1.81
C PRO A 90 -0.20 14.65 0.39
N ILE A 91 0.02 13.38 0.05
CA ILE A 91 -0.39 12.81 -1.25
C ILE A 91 -1.89 12.50 -1.21
N SER A 92 -2.40 12.00 -0.08
CA SER A 92 -3.80 11.62 0.10
C SER A 92 -4.75 12.82 0.16
N GLU A 93 -4.25 13.96 0.62
CA GLU A 93 -4.98 15.22 0.71
C GLU A 93 -5.13 15.92 -0.66
N LYS A 94 -4.44 15.44 -1.70
CA LYS A 94 -4.62 15.94 -3.06
C LYS A 94 -6.00 15.53 -3.58
N SER A 95 -6.66 16.45 -4.29
CA SER A 95 -7.97 16.21 -4.88
C SER A 95 -7.94 15.08 -5.92
N ASN A 96 -9.01 14.28 -5.96
CA ASN A 96 -9.24 13.19 -6.92
C ASN A 96 -8.27 12.00 -6.82
N MET A 97 -7.81 11.69 -5.61
CA MET A 97 -7.09 10.44 -5.34
C MET A 97 -8.08 9.29 -5.09
N SER A 98 -7.76 8.12 -5.65
CA SER A 98 -8.48 6.87 -5.44
C SER A 98 -7.55 5.80 -4.88
N LEU A 99 -8.07 4.95 -4.01
CA LEU A 99 -7.35 3.80 -3.45
C LEU A 99 -7.61 2.56 -4.30
N LEU A 100 -6.54 1.83 -4.61
CA LEU A 100 -6.57 0.60 -5.39
C LEU A 100 -5.94 -0.52 -4.54
N PRO A 101 -6.74 -1.27 -3.76
CA PRO A 101 -6.23 -2.37 -2.97
C PRO A 101 -5.95 -3.59 -3.86
N ALA A 102 -4.79 -4.21 -3.66
CA ALA A 102 -4.43 -5.49 -4.24
C ALA A 102 -4.02 -6.44 -3.11
N ARG A 103 -4.77 -7.54 -2.92
CA ARG A 103 -4.40 -8.58 -1.95
C ARG A 103 -3.18 -9.33 -2.46
N LEU A 104 -2.19 -9.53 -1.60
CA LEU A 104 -1.00 -10.31 -1.91
C LEU A 104 -1.15 -11.72 -1.34
N SER A 105 -0.98 -12.72 -2.20
CA SER A 105 -0.95 -14.12 -1.81
C SER A 105 0.51 -14.55 -1.63
N VAL A 106 1.06 -14.31 -0.45
CA VAL A 106 2.41 -14.71 -0.08
C VAL A 106 2.34 -15.94 0.82
N GLN A 107 3.19 -16.92 0.57
CA GLN A 107 3.37 -18.09 1.43
C GLN A 107 4.71 -17.98 2.16
N GLY A 108 4.76 -18.41 3.42
CA GLY A 108 5.98 -18.42 4.21
C GLY A 108 6.17 -17.17 5.05
N GLU A 109 7.36 -16.58 5.00
CA GLU A 109 7.74 -15.43 5.80
C GLU A 109 7.09 -14.13 5.32
N ILE A 110 7.06 -13.13 6.21
CA ILE A 110 6.57 -11.80 5.87
C ILE A 110 7.50 -11.18 4.81
N PRO A 111 6.97 -10.62 3.72
CA PRO A 111 7.80 -10.01 2.69
C PRO A 111 8.70 -8.90 3.22
N THR A 112 9.92 -8.88 2.72
CA THR A 112 10.88 -7.80 2.95
C THR A 112 10.45 -6.52 2.24
N GLU A 113 11.03 -5.39 2.66
CA GLU A 113 10.77 -4.09 2.02
C GLU A 113 11.06 -4.11 0.51
N ASP A 114 12.15 -4.74 0.09
CA ASP A 114 12.55 -4.83 -1.32
C ASP A 114 11.57 -5.68 -2.15
N GLU A 115 11.06 -6.77 -1.59
CA GLU A 115 10.01 -7.58 -2.23
C GLU A 115 8.71 -6.77 -2.38
N LEU A 116 8.29 -6.09 -1.32
CA LEU A 116 7.10 -5.23 -1.35
C LEU A 116 7.26 -4.08 -2.35
N LYS A 117 8.47 -3.51 -2.46
CA LYS A 117 8.80 -2.49 -3.46
C LYS A 117 8.70 -3.04 -4.87
N GLY A 118 9.18 -4.27 -5.12
CA GLY A 118 9.04 -4.96 -6.40
C GLY A 118 7.57 -5.18 -6.77
N VAL A 119 6.75 -5.64 -5.82
CA VAL A 119 5.30 -5.79 -6.02
C VAL A 119 4.63 -4.45 -6.28
N PHE A 120 5.04 -3.38 -5.57
CA PHE A 120 4.52 -2.04 -5.82
C PHE A 120 4.87 -1.52 -7.20
N PHE A 121 6.09 -1.77 -7.68
CA PHE A 121 6.47 -1.45 -9.05
C PHE A 121 5.61 -2.17 -10.08
N GLN A 122 5.27 -3.45 -9.86
CA GLN A 122 4.35 -4.18 -10.74
C GLN A 122 2.94 -3.58 -10.75
N GLN A 123 2.39 -3.19 -9.59
CA GLN A 123 1.09 -2.52 -9.54
C GLN A 123 1.13 -1.13 -10.17
N TYR A 124 2.23 -0.41 -9.99
CA TYR A 124 2.47 0.87 -10.66
C TYR A 124 2.43 0.68 -12.18
N LEU A 125 3.14 -0.30 -12.75
CA LEU A 125 3.13 -0.57 -14.19
C LEU A 125 1.74 -0.98 -14.71
N LYS A 126 1.02 -1.82 -13.95
CA LYS A 126 -0.32 -2.29 -14.30
C LYS A 126 -1.37 -1.17 -14.36
N HIS A 127 -1.24 -0.18 -13.47
CA HIS A 127 -2.26 0.87 -13.29
C HIS A 127 -1.86 2.24 -13.84
N SER A 128 -0.58 2.49 -14.06
CA SER A 128 -0.11 3.74 -14.65
C SER A 128 -0.06 3.68 -16.17
N SER A 129 -0.33 4.82 -16.81
CA SER A 129 -0.22 5.01 -18.25
C SER A 129 1.16 4.67 -18.84
N ALA A 130 2.21 4.60 -18.01
CA ALA A 130 3.55 4.21 -18.44
C ALA A 130 3.69 2.72 -18.85
N GLY A 131 2.76 1.86 -18.42
CA GLY A 131 2.71 0.44 -18.83
C GLY A 131 1.85 0.17 -20.06
N SER A 132 1.19 1.20 -20.59
CA SER A 132 0.43 1.13 -21.85
C SER A 132 1.22 1.85 -22.94
N ALA A 133 2.38 1.30 -23.29
CA ALA A 133 3.09 1.63 -24.52
C ALA A 133 2.48 0.83 -25.68
#